data_AF-A0A2V8VRT0-F1
#
_entry.id   AF-A0A2V8VRT0-F1
#
_cell.length_a   1.000
_cell.length_b   1.000
_cell.length_c   1.000
_cell.angle_alpha   90.00
_cell.angle_beta   90.00
_cell.angle_gamma   90.00
#
_symmetry.space_group_name_H-M   'P 1'
#
loop_
_entity.id
_entity.type
_entity.pdbx_description
1 polymer ?
#
loop_
_entity_poly.entity_id
_entity_poly.type
_entity_poly.pdbx_seq_one_letter_code
_entity_poly.pdbx_strand_id
1 'polypeptide(L)' 'LDAGPIILQAAVPLKDGDTVESLSARILQEEHRIYSEAIRMVLSDSFRIEGRRVMVEPQHR' A
#
# COMPACT_ATOMS: atom_id res chain seq x y z
N LEU A 1 11.65 5.00 -12.88
CA LEU A 1 10.25 4.73 -13.28
C LEU A 1 9.65 3.86 -12.20
N ASP A 2 8.58 4.30 -11.54
CA ASP A 2 7.93 3.55 -10.45
C ASP A 2 7.01 2.48 -11.05
N ALA A 3 7.63 1.42 -11.56
CA ALA A 3 6.97 0.36 -12.33
C ALA A 3 7.22 -1.05 -11.77
N GLY A 4 7.61 -1.14 -10.49
CA GLY A 4 7.71 -2.41 -9.78
C GLY A 4 6.35 -3.09 -9.55
N PRO A 5 6.35 -4.37 -9.14
CA PRO A 5 5.14 -5.05 -8.68
C PRO A 5 4.51 -4.32 -7.49
N ILE A 6 3.18 -4.26 -7.47
CA ILE A 6 2.42 -3.63 -6.38
C ILE A 6 2.47 -4.57 -5.15
N ILE A 7 2.89 -4.03 -4.00
CA ILE A 7 2.86 -4.74 -2.70
C ILE A 7 1.55 -4.48 -1.96
N LEU A 8 1.17 -3.21 -1.81
CA LEU A 8 -0.03 -2.80 -1.09
C LEU A 8 -0.63 -1.54 -1.73
N GLN A 9 -1.95 -1.40 -1.64
CA GLN A 9 -2.68 -0.20 -2.07
C GLN A 9 -3.74 0.14 -1.03
N ALA A 10 -4.05 1.42 -0.90
CA ALA A 10 -5.22 1.89 -0.17
C ALA A 10 -6.08 2.79 -1.07
N ALA A 11 -7.38 2.73 -0.84
CA ALA A 11 -8.33 3.65 -1.44
C ALA A 11 -8.67 4.75 -0.44
N VAL A 12 -8.71 6.00 -0.89
CA VAL A 12 -9.15 7.15 -0.10
C VAL A 12 -10.50 7.63 -0.65
N PRO A 13 -11.57 7.67 0.16
CA PRO A 13 -12.85 8.16 -0.30
C PRO A 13 -12.80 9.68 -0.49
N LEU A 14 -13.38 10.13 -1.61
CA LEU A 14 -13.79 11.51 -1.81
C LEU A 14 -15.07 11.79 -1.01
N LYS A 15 -15.17 12.99 -0.46
CA LYS A 15 -16.32 13.48 0.30
C LYS A 15 -16.79 14.80 -0.30
N ASP A 16 -18.09 15.05 -0.19
CA ASP A 16 -18.64 16.34 -0.58
C ASP A 16 -17.99 17.46 0.25
N GLY A 17 -17.57 18.52 -0.44
CA GLY A 17 -16.89 19.66 0.19
C GLY A 17 -15.40 19.46 0.43
N ASP A 18 -14.78 18.37 -0.05
CA ASP A 18 -13.32 18.26 -0.03
C ASP A 18 -12.65 19.42 -0.77
N THR A 19 -11.68 20.02 -0.12
CA THR A 19 -10.65 20.82 -0.77
C THR A 19 -9.44 19.94 -1.10
N VAL A 20 -8.57 20.44 -1.99
CA VAL A 20 -7.30 19.79 -2.33
C VAL A 20 -6.49 19.50 -1.06
N GLU A 21 -6.44 20.42 -0.12
CA GLU A 21 -5.71 20.30 1.14
C GLU A 21 -6.29 19.18 2.01
N SER A 22 -7.62 19.16 2.17
CA SER A 22 -8.30 18.17 3.00
C SER A 22 -8.18 16.75 2.44
N LEU A 23 -8.24 16.60 1.11
CA LEU A 23 -8.04 15.33 0.45
C LEU A 23 -6.58 14.89 0.52
N SER A 24 -5.65 15.79 0.26
CA SER A 24 -4.21 15.49 0.34
C SER A 24 -3.79 15.06 1.73
N ALA A 25 -4.34 15.68 2.78
CA ALA A 25 -4.09 15.27 4.16
C ALA A 25 -4.55 13.82 4.43
N ARG A 26 -5.69 13.41 3.87
CA ARG A 26 -6.17 12.01 3.99
C ARG A 26 -5.34 11.04 3.16
N ILE A 27 -4.90 11.43 1.97
CA ILE A 27 -3.97 10.65 1.15
C ILE A 27 -2.67 10.41 1.92
N LEU A 28 -2.06 11.46 2.48
CA LEU A 28 -0.81 11.36 3.21
C LEU A 28 -0.90 10.42 4.44
N GLN A 29 -2.04 10.43 5.13
CA GLN A 29 -2.30 9.48 6.23
C GLN A 29 -2.29 8.03 5.74
N GLU A 30 -2.97 7.74 4.63
CA GLU A 30 -2.96 6.39 4.04
C GLU A 30 -1.57 6.01 3.50
N GLU A 31 -0.84 6.94 2.87
CA GLU A 31 0.53 6.73 2.40
C GLU A 31 1.45 6.30 3.56
N HIS A 32 1.45 7.04 4.67
CA HIS A 32 2.26 6.67 5.85
C HIS A 32 1.90 5.29 6.41
N ARG A 33 0.59 4.97 6.44
CA ARG A 33 0.09 3.68 6.94
C ARG A 33 0.55 2.53 6.04
N ILE A 34 0.21 2.58 4.75
CA ILE A 34 0.48 1.47 3.83
C ILE A 34 1.95 1.32 3.50
N TYR A 35 2.73 2.41 3.50
CA TYR A 35 4.17 2.32 3.26
C TYR A 35 4.88 1.52 4.36
N SER A 36 4.56 1.84 5.62
CA SER A 36 5.10 1.13 6.78
C SER A 36 4.65 -0.34 6.82
N GLU A 37 3.40 -0.61 6.43
CA GLU A 37 2.86 -1.97 6.35
C GLU A 37 3.48 -2.79 5.22
N ALA A 38 3.68 -2.18 4.04
CA ALA A 38 4.36 -2.82 2.92
C ALA A 38 5.80 -3.21 3.28
N ILE A 39 6.54 -2.33 3.99
CA ILE A 39 7.88 -2.67 4.50
C ILE A 39 7.81 -3.89 5.43
N ARG A 40 6.85 -3.93 6.35
CA ARG A 40 6.67 -5.08 7.25
C ARG A 40 6.40 -6.38 6.47
N MET A 41 5.56 -6.33 5.44
CA MET A 41 5.28 -7.49 4.59
C MET A 41 6.56 -7.97 3.90
N VAL A 42 7.37 -7.06 3.35
CA VAL A 42 8.65 -7.41 2.71
C VAL A 42 9.62 -8.03 3.71
N LEU A 43 9.76 -7.44 4.91
CA LEU A 43 10.65 -7.95 5.96
C LEU A 43 10.18 -9.27 6.58
N SER A 44 8.94 -9.67 6.36
CA SER A 44 8.42 -10.96 6.84
C SER A 44 8.82 -12.14 5.94
N ASP A 45 9.43 -11.89 4.77
CA ASP A 45 9.79 -12.87 3.74
C ASP A 45 8.65 -13.84 3.34
N SER A 46 7.40 -13.47 3.64
CA SER A 46 6.20 -14.29 3.41
C SER A 46 5.49 -13.91 2.11
N PHE A 47 6.27 -13.78 1.03
CA PHE A 47 5.74 -13.48 -0.30
C PHE A 47 6.65 -14.02 -1.39
N ARG A 48 6.12 -14.10 -2.61
CA ARG A 48 6.91 -14.31 -3.82
C ARG A 48 6.40 -13.44 -4.96
N ILE A 49 7.25 -13.19 -5.94
CA ILE A 49 6.89 -12.40 -7.12
C ILE A 49 6.64 -13.35 -8.29
N GLU A 50 5.44 -13.28 -8.86
CA GLU A 50 5.08 -13.96 -10.11
C GLU A 50 4.84 -12.94 -11.22
N GLY A 51 5.79 -12.85 -12.16
CA GLY A 51 5.76 -11.85 -13.22
C GLY A 51 5.76 -10.42 -12.65
N ARG A 52 4.60 -9.75 -12.70
CA ARG A 52 4.41 -8.38 -12.18
C ARG A 52 3.54 -8.31 -10.91
N ARG A 53 3.27 -9.45 -10.27
CA ARG A 53 2.40 -9.53 -9.09
C ARG A 53 3.15 -10.04 -7.88
N VAL A 54 2.83 -9.46 -6.72
CA VAL A 54 3.24 -9.97 -5.41
C VAL A 54 2.17 -10.96 -4.94
N MET A 55 2.58 -12.21 -4.72
CA MET A 55 1.75 -13.27 -4.16
C MET A 55 2.10 -13.40 -2.68
N VAL A 56 1.13 -13.14 -1.80
CA VAL A 56 1.32 -13.25 -0.36
C VAL A 56 1.18 -14.73 0.02
N GLU A 57 2.17 -15.25 0.74
CA GLU A 57 2.17 -16.63 1.20
C GLU A 57 1.60 -16.72 2.63
N PRO A 58 0.92 -17.82 3.01
CA PRO A 58 0.46 -18.01 4.37
C PRO A 58 1.65 -18.05 5.33
N GLN A 59 1.58 -17.26 6.41
CA GLN A 59 2.57 -17.36 7.48
C GLN A 59 2.40 -18.72 8.17
N HIS A 60 3.40 -19.60 8.05
CA HIS A 60 3.48 -20.80 8.87
C HIS A 60 3.76 -20.34 10.31
N ARG A 61 2.74 -20.41 11.18
CA ARG A 61 2.89 -20.22 12.62
C ARG A 61 3.44 -21.46 13.28
#